data_AF-A0A9D8IZ89-F1
#
_entry.id   AF-A0A9D8IZ89-F1
#
_cell.length_a   1.000
_cell.length_b   1.000
_cell.length_c   1.000
_cell.angle_alpha   90.00
_cell.angle_beta   90.00
_cell.angle_gamma   90.00
#
_symmetry.space_group_name_H-M   'P 1'
#
loop_
_entity.id
_entity.type
_entity.pdbx_description
1 polymer ?
#
loop_
_entity_poly.entity_id
_entity_poly.type
_entity_poly.pdbx_seq_one_letter_code
_entity_poly.pdbx_strand_id
1 'polypeptide(L)'
;LIAFDNAFAEEHAEEALKHANDAANAPGDSRAIREHAAEALKHIDSAKEANAHRPEVIQHLERGEAELKDAIEHASHYNATSASDTASGAKAHLERAHDAADTPPAASPAAPPAER
;
A
#
# COMPACT_ATOMS: atom_id res chain seq x y z
N LEU A 1 -20.78 3.80 -16.46
CA LEU A 1 -19.41 3.98 -16.98
C LEU A 1 -18.44 4.02 -15.79
N ILE A 2 -18.44 2.98 -14.93
CA ILE A 2 -17.72 2.96 -13.62
C ILE A 2 -16.70 1.80 -13.56
N ALA A 3 -16.73 0.86 -14.49
CA ALA A 3 -15.92 -0.35 -14.42
C ALA A 3 -14.45 -0.18 -14.86
N PHE A 4 -14.10 0.89 -15.57
CA PHE A 4 -12.73 1.08 -16.08
C PHE A 4 -11.78 1.63 -15.01
N ASP A 5 -12.25 2.51 -14.12
CA ASP A 5 -11.38 3.13 -13.11
C ASP A 5 -10.96 2.14 -12.01
N ASN A 6 -11.81 1.15 -11.69
CA ASN A 6 -11.51 0.16 -10.66
C ASN A 6 -10.41 -0.83 -11.08
N ALA A 7 -10.37 -1.24 -12.35
CA ALA A 7 -9.36 -2.20 -12.82
C ALA A 7 -7.93 -1.60 -12.80
N PHE A 8 -7.80 -0.31 -13.12
CA PHE A 8 -6.53 0.41 -13.01
C PHE A 8 -6.12 0.63 -11.55
N ALA A 9 -7.09 0.88 -10.67
CA ALA A 9 -6.85 1.02 -9.22
C ALA A 9 -6.21 -0.23 -8.60
N GLU A 10 -6.77 -1.38 -8.95
CA GLU A 10 -6.38 -2.70 -8.48
C GLU A 10 -4.99 -3.05 -9.01
N GLU A 11 -4.73 -2.81 -10.30
CA GLU A 11 -3.42 -2.98 -10.93
C GLU A 11 -2.32 -2.16 -10.24
N HIS A 12 -2.61 -0.89 -9.89
CA HIS A 12 -1.64 -0.05 -9.16
C HIS A 12 -1.40 -0.55 -7.74
N ALA A 13 -2.43 -0.96 -7.00
CA ALA A 13 -2.26 -1.51 -5.65
C ALA A 13 -1.46 -2.84 -5.66
N GLU A 14 -1.72 -3.71 -6.62
CA GLU A 14 -1.01 -4.99 -6.82
C GLU A 14 0.47 -4.77 -7.17
N GLU A 15 0.78 -3.89 -8.13
CA GLU A 15 2.18 -3.61 -8.50
C GLU A 15 2.94 -2.90 -7.36
N ALA A 16 2.29 -2.03 -6.60
CA ALA A 16 2.88 -1.45 -5.39
C ALA A 16 3.24 -2.53 -4.36
N LEU A 17 2.32 -3.47 -4.11
CA LEU A 17 2.52 -4.57 -3.16
C LEU A 17 3.63 -5.51 -3.62
N LYS A 18 3.65 -5.88 -4.91
CA LYS A 18 4.70 -6.71 -5.51
C LYS A 18 6.08 -6.10 -5.31
N HIS A 19 6.24 -4.82 -5.64
CA HIS A 19 7.52 -4.14 -5.45
C HIS A 19 7.91 -3.97 -3.97
N ALA A 20 6.95 -3.71 -3.07
CA ALA A 20 7.23 -3.72 -1.64
C ALA A 20 7.66 -5.11 -1.14
N ASN A 21 7.07 -6.18 -1.67
CA ASN A 21 7.47 -7.55 -1.38
C ASN A 21 8.88 -7.87 -1.91
N ASP A 22 9.22 -7.42 -3.12
CA ASP A 22 10.57 -7.59 -3.67
C ASP A 22 11.61 -6.84 -2.83
N ALA A 23 11.30 -5.63 -2.37
CA ALA A 23 12.14 -4.88 -1.44
C ALA A 23 12.31 -5.60 -0.09
N ALA A 24 11.24 -6.14 0.49
CA ALA A 24 11.30 -6.92 1.73
C ALA A 24 12.13 -8.21 1.59
N ASN A 25 12.14 -8.81 0.39
CA ASN A 25 12.87 -10.05 0.10
C ASN A 25 14.28 -9.83 -0.49
N ALA A 26 14.81 -8.61 -0.43
CA ALA A 26 16.18 -8.28 -0.86
C ALA A 26 17.15 -7.98 0.32
N PRO A 27 17.19 -8.79 1.39
CA PRO A 27 18.05 -8.51 2.53
C PRO A 27 19.52 -8.51 2.10
N GLY A 28 20.27 -7.50 2.52
CA GLY A 28 21.68 -7.34 2.17
C GLY A 28 21.93 -6.63 0.83
N ASP A 29 20.90 -6.32 0.04
CA ASP A 29 21.04 -5.55 -1.20
C ASP A 29 20.32 -4.20 -1.08
N SER A 30 21.01 -3.21 -0.50
CA SER A 30 20.47 -1.85 -0.40
C SER A 30 20.14 -1.22 -1.75
N ARG A 31 20.77 -1.64 -2.86
CA ARG A 31 20.45 -1.11 -4.18
C ARG A 31 19.10 -1.65 -4.65
N ALA A 32 18.91 -2.96 -4.59
CA ALA A 32 17.65 -3.60 -4.96
C ALA A 32 16.49 -3.10 -4.08
N ILE A 33 16.70 -2.98 -2.76
CA ILE A 33 15.69 -2.42 -1.84
C ILE A 33 15.27 -1.02 -2.29
N ARG A 34 16.23 -0.13 -2.58
CA ARG A 34 15.93 1.24 -3.01
C ARG A 34 15.19 1.28 -4.35
N GLU A 35 15.62 0.47 -5.32
CA GLU A 35 14.99 0.41 -6.65
C GLU A 35 13.54 -0.06 -6.53
N HIS A 36 13.29 -1.18 -5.86
CA HIS A 36 11.94 -1.71 -5.67
C HIS A 36 11.07 -0.81 -4.82
N ALA A 37 11.58 -0.24 -3.71
CA ALA A 37 10.80 0.69 -2.91
C ALA A 37 10.40 1.96 -3.68
N ALA A 38 11.30 2.46 -4.54
CA ALA A 38 11.00 3.61 -5.41
C ALA A 38 9.96 3.27 -6.48
N GLU A 39 9.99 2.08 -7.07
CA GLU A 39 8.93 1.63 -7.98
C GLU A 39 7.59 1.50 -7.26
N ALA A 40 7.54 0.90 -6.06
CA ALA A 40 6.31 0.80 -5.27
C ALA A 40 5.67 2.18 -5.02
N LEU A 41 6.48 3.19 -4.69
CA LEU A 41 6.01 4.57 -4.49
C LEU A 41 5.34 5.17 -5.73
N LYS A 42 5.78 4.81 -6.96
CA LYS A 42 5.16 5.32 -8.19
C LYS A 42 3.71 4.85 -8.38
N HIS A 43 3.38 3.68 -7.83
CA HIS A 43 2.04 3.12 -7.95
C HIS A 43 1.11 3.57 -6.81
N ILE A 44 1.67 3.95 -5.64
CA ILE A 44 0.88 4.36 -4.48
C ILE A 44 0.01 5.58 -4.74
N ASP A 45 0.51 6.58 -5.49
CA ASP A 45 -0.27 7.80 -5.77
C ASP A 45 -1.53 7.46 -6.57
N SER A 46 -1.41 6.68 -7.63
CA SER A 46 -2.57 6.20 -8.40
C SER A 46 -3.52 5.34 -7.56
N ALA A 47 -2.97 4.48 -6.68
CA ALA A 47 -3.78 3.66 -5.78
C ALA A 47 -4.59 4.53 -4.80
N LYS A 48 -4.02 5.63 -4.30
CA LYS A 48 -4.73 6.59 -3.44
C LYS A 48 -5.81 7.35 -4.19
N GLU A 49 -5.53 7.82 -5.40
CA GLU A 49 -6.52 8.53 -6.21
C GLU A 49 -7.76 7.67 -6.44
N ALA A 50 -7.56 6.40 -6.80
CA ALA A 50 -8.65 5.49 -7.04
C ALA A 50 -9.43 5.10 -5.77
N ASN A 51 -8.76 5.05 -4.63
CA ASN A 51 -9.36 4.73 -3.34
C ASN A 51 -9.72 5.95 -2.49
N ALA A 52 -9.78 7.16 -3.08
CA ALA A 52 -9.99 8.41 -2.35
C ALA A 52 -11.29 8.45 -1.50
N HIS A 53 -12.27 7.61 -1.84
CA HIS A 53 -13.54 7.47 -1.13
C HIS A 53 -13.51 6.41 -0.01
N ARG A 54 -12.35 5.81 0.26
CA ARG A 54 -12.16 4.69 1.21
C ARG A 54 -11.10 5.05 2.25
N PRO A 55 -11.48 5.71 3.35
CA PRO A 55 -10.53 6.27 4.30
C PRO A 55 -9.61 5.22 4.95
N GLU A 56 -10.10 4.00 5.17
CA GLU A 56 -9.29 2.89 5.72
C GLU A 56 -8.19 2.43 4.74
N VAL A 57 -8.53 2.31 3.45
CA VAL A 57 -7.55 1.98 2.40
C VAL A 57 -6.49 3.08 2.30
N ILE A 58 -6.91 4.35 2.30
CA ILE A 58 -5.99 5.50 2.26
C ILE A 58 -5.04 5.49 3.46
N GLN A 59 -5.54 5.24 4.67
CA GLN A 59 -4.69 5.18 5.87
C GLN A 59 -3.57 4.15 5.71
N HIS A 60 -3.88 2.97 5.17
CA HIS A 60 -2.88 1.93 4.95
C HIS A 60 -1.91 2.27 3.81
N LEU A 61 -2.39 2.87 2.72
CA LEU A 61 -1.52 3.36 1.64
C LEU A 61 -0.56 4.44 2.12
N GLU A 62 -1.00 5.39 2.94
CA GLU A 62 -0.15 6.45 3.52
C GLU A 62 0.90 5.89 4.48
N ARG A 63 0.53 4.91 5.31
CA ARG A 63 1.48 4.22 6.19
C ARG A 63 2.53 3.45 5.40
N GLY A 64 2.10 2.66 4.41
CA GLY A 64 3.00 1.94 3.52
C GLY A 64 3.95 2.88 2.77
N GLU A 65 3.45 4.01 2.28
CA GLU A 65 4.27 5.04 1.62
C GLU A 65 5.36 5.62 2.53
N ALA A 66 5.01 5.96 3.77
CA ALA A 66 5.97 6.50 4.74
C ALA A 66 7.08 5.49 5.02
N GLU A 67 6.72 4.23 5.22
CA GLU A 67 7.70 3.17 5.46
C GLU A 67 8.57 2.87 4.23
N LEU A 68 8.04 2.95 3.00
CA LEU A 68 8.86 2.84 1.79
C LEU A 68 9.88 3.98 1.68
N LYS A 69 9.51 5.21 2.05
CA LYS A 69 10.44 6.35 2.09
C LYS A 69 11.54 6.13 3.13
N ASP A 70 11.19 5.65 4.32
CA ASP A 70 12.16 5.33 5.38
C ASP A 70 13.08 4.16 4.96
N ALA A 71 12.55 3.15 4.26
CA ALA A 71 13.34 2.05 3.71
C ALA A 71 14.36 2.55 2.67
N ILE A 72 13.98 3.50 1.80
CA ILE A 72 14.87 4.16 0.86
C ILE A 72 15.97 4.94 1.59
N GLU A 73 15.64 5.65 2.68
CA GLU A 73 16.61 6.38 3.49
C GLU A 73 17.64 5.42 4.11
N HIS A 74 17.18 4.34 4.76
CA HIS A 74 18.06 3.31 5.30
C HIS A 74 18.96 2.67 4.24
N ALA A 75 18.39 2.34 3.08
CA ALA A 75 19.14 1.78 1.96
C ALA A 75 20.18 2.76 1.40
N SER A 76 19.88 4.05 1.40
CA SER A 76 20.82 5.10 0.96
C SER A 76 22.01 5.27 1.91
N HIS A 77 21.88 4.81 3.15
CA HIS A 77 22.96 4.74 4.15
C HIS A 77 23.61 3.36 4.24
N TYR A 78 23.46 2.51 3.22
CA TYR A 78 23.96 1.13 3.16
C TYR A 78 23.49 0.24 4.33
N ASN A 79 22.37 0.60 4.95
CA ASN A 79 21.77 -0.16 6.03
C ASN A 79 20.68 -1.08 5.44
N ALA A 80 21.12 -2.15 4.76
CA ALA A 80 20.23 -3.08 4.08
C ALA A 80 19.26 -3.80 5.04
N THR A 81 19.70 -4.12 6.26
CA THR A 81 18.86 -4.83 7.24
C THR A 81 17.69 -3.98 7.71
N SER A 82 17.94 -2.75 8.20
CA SER A 82 16.84 -1.86 8.58
C SER A 82 15.97 -1.51 7.37
N ALA A 83 16.55 -1.36 6.18
CA ALA A 83 15.79 -1.10 4.97
C ALA A 83 14.82 -2.25 4.62
N SER A 84 15.24 -3.53 4.72
CA SER A 84 14.37 -4.68 4.48
C SER A 84 13.31 -4.85 5.58
N ASP A 85 13.64 -4.55 6.84
CA ASP A 85 12.69 -4.61 7.95
C ASP A 85 11.59 -3.56 7.78
N THR A 86 11.96 -2.32 7.43
CA THR A 86 11.00 -1.25 7.15
C THR A 86 10.18 -1.56 5.88
N ALA A 87 10.79 -2.11 4.83
CA ALA A 87 10.06 -2.55 3.63
C ALA A 87 9.05 -3.67 3.95
N SER A 88 9.34 -4.53 4.93
CA SER A 88 8.41 -5.57 5.39
C SER A 88 7.18 -4.98 6.10
N GLY A 89 7.37 -3.91 6.88
CA GLY A 89 6.25 -3.16 7.44
C GLY A 89 5.41 -2.48 6.37
N ALA A 90 6.07 -1.87 5.36
CA ALA A 90 5.39 -1.23 4.26
C ALA A 90 4.52 -2.22 3.50
N LYS A 91 5.08 -3.39 3.17
CA LYS A 91 4.36 -4.52 2.58
C LYS A 91 3.12 -4.86 3.40
N ALA A 92 3.24 -5.06 4.71
CA ALA A 92 2.12 -5.42 5.56
C ALA A 92 0.99 -4.38 5.56
N HIS A 93 1.33 -3.10 5.41
CA HIS A 93 0.35 -2.04 5.22
C HIS A 93 -0.32 -2.10 3.84
N LEU A 94 0.44 -2.34 2.77
CA LEU A 94 -0.12 -2.49 1.43
C LEU A 94 -1.02 -3.74 1.30
N GLU A 95 -0.70 -4.85 1.96
CA GLU A 95 -1.58 -6.02 2.05
C GLU A 95 -2.91 -5.66 2.69
N ARG A 96 -2.90 -4.93 3.81
CA ARG A 96 -4.15 -4.49 4.46
C ARG A 96 -4.93 -3.50 3.60
N ALA A 97 -4.26 -2.61 2.86
CA ALA A 97 -4.92 -1.71 1.93
C ALA A 97 -5.64 -2.51 0.83
N HIS A 98 -4.99 -3.55 0.29
CA HIS A 98 -5.56 -4.44 -0.71
C HIS A 98 -6.75 -5.23 -0.14
N ASP A 99 -6.61 -5.88 1.01
CA ASP A 99 -7.69 -6.65 1.65
C ASP A 99 -8.91 -5.76 2.00
N ALA A 100 -8.63 -4.54 2.50
CA ALA A 100 -9.66 -3.56 2.77
C ALA A 100 -10.32 -3.05 1.48
N ALA A 101 -9.60 -3.08 0.35
CA ALA A 101 -10.14 -2.73 -0.96
C ALA A 101 -11.10 -3.81 -1.50
N ASP A 102 -10.87 -5.08 -1.21
CA ASP A 102 -11.77 -6.17 -1.63
C ASP A 102 -13.03 -6.30 -0.77
N THR A 103 -13.00 -5.73 0.44
CA THR A 103 -14.13 -5.81 1.36
C THR A 103 -15.19 -4.75 1.02
N PRO A 104 -16.46 -5.11 0.75
CA PRO A 104 -17.51 -4.12 0.54
C PRO A 104 -17.66 -3.23 1.78
N PRO A 105 -17.89 -1.91 1.63
CA PRO A 105 -18.00 -1.01 2.76
C PRO A 105 -19.07 -1.54 3.72
N ALA A 106 -18.70 -1.71 4.99
CA ALA A 106 -19.62 -2.20 6.01
C ALA A 106 -20.93 -1.41 5.90
N ALA A 107 -22.02 -2.11 5.59
CA ALA A 107 -23.35 -1.51 5.56
C ALA A 107 -23.55 -0.82 6.91
N SER A 108 -23.72 0.50 6.89
CA SER A 108 -24.06 1.26 8.09
C SER A 108 -25.21 0.52 8.81
N PRO A 109 -25.15 0.33 10.14
CA PRO A 109 -26.21 -0.38 10.85
C PRO A 109 -27.52 0.33 10.53
N ALA A 110 -28.43 -0.39 9.88
CA ALA A 110 -29.74 0.13 9.53
C ALA A 110 -30.36 0.74 10.78
N ALA A 111 -30.77 2.01 10.67
CA ALA A 111 -31.49 2.68 11.76
C ALA A 111 -32.66 1.78 12.18
N PRO A 112 -32.87 1.54 13.49
CA PRO A 112 -33.96 0.70 13.94
C PRO A 112 -35.28 1.27 13.40
N PRO A 113 -36.24 0.41 13.00
CA PRO A 113 -37.51 0.87 12.47
C PRO A 113 -38.18 1.78 13.51
N ALA A 114 -38.58 2.97 13.09
CA ALA A 114 -39.37 3.87 13.91
C ALA A 114 -40.74 3.23 14.14
N GLU A 115 -40.99 2.74 15.35
CA GLU A 115 -42.32 2.32 15.78
C GLU A 115 -43.25 3.54 15.81
N ARG A 116 -44.28 3.53 14.95
CA ARG A 116 -45.53 4.27 15.14
C ARG A 116 -46.71 3.50 14.57
#